data_AF-T1BU52-F1
#
_entry.id   AF-T1BU52-F1
#
_cell.length_a   1.000
_cell.length_b   1.000
_cell.length_c   1.000
_cell.angle_alpha   90.00
_cell.angle_beta   90.00
_cell.angle_gamma   90.00
#
_symmetry.space_group_name_H-M   'P 1'
#
loop_
_entity.id
_entity.type
_entity.pdbx_description
1 polymer ?
#
loop_
_entity_poly.entity_id
_entity_poly.type
_entity_poly.pdbx_seq_one_letter_code
_entity_poly.pdbx_strand_id
1 'polypeptide(L)'
;MVRAGVTGAAGFLGGALVPQLARAGYELRLLDDRSGPLEAVHPGWPVAREDFRSPEGLRLLADCDVVLHLAALSGVMLCANEP
;
A
#
# COMPACT_ATOMS: atom_id res chain seq x y z
N MET A 1 -13.66 -12.80 8.11
CA MET A 1 -13.32 -11.97 6.93
C MET A 1 -11.81 -11.80 6.98
N VAL A 2 -11.11 -11.98 5.86
CA VAL A 2 -9.63 -11.92 5.84
C VAL A 2 -9.18 -10.46 5.80
N ARG A 3 -8.27 -10.06 6.71
CA ARG A 3 -7.64 -8.75 6.74
C ARG A 3 -6.40 -8.73 5.87
N ALA A 4 -6.40 -7.89 4.84
CA ALA A 4 -5.29 -7.72 3.92
C ALA A 4 -4.64 -6.34 4.07
N GLY A 5 -3.36 -6.34 4.41
CA GLY A 5 -2.51 -5.16 4.40
C GLY A 5 -1.92 -4.94 3.01
N VAL A 6 -1.93 -3.70 2.52
CA VAL A 6 -1.28 -3.33 1.25
C VAL A 6 -0.43 -2.10 1.47
N THR A 7 0.89 -2.24 1.30
CA THR A 7 1.81 -1.11 1.22
C THR A 7 1.95 -0.66 -0.24
N GLY A 8 2.20 0.61 -0.51
CA GLY A 8 2.26 1.10 -1.89
C GLY A 8 0.86 1.11 -2.51
N ALA A 9 -0.18 1.25 -1.68
CA ALA A 9 -1.58 1.11 -2.06
C ALA A 9 -2.06 2.20 -3.01
N ALA A 10 -1.34 3.33 -3.11
CA ALA A 10 -1.65 4.42 -4.03
C ALA A 10 -0.78 4.40 -5.30
N GLY A 11 0.19 3.48 -5.42
CA GLY A 11 1.02 3.33 -6.61
C GLY A 11 0.32 2.56 -7.74
N PHE A 12 1.02 2.35 -8.85
CA PHE A 12 0.48 1.70 -10.07
C PHE A 12 -0.22 0.36 -9.80
N LEU A 13 0.48 -0.59 -9.17
CA LEU A 13 -0.09 -1.90 -8.84
C LEU A 13 -1.13 -1.81 -7.72
N GLY A 14 -0.89 -0.96 -6.71
CA GLY A 14 -1.80 -0.76 -5.59
C GLY A 14 -3.17 -0.23 -6.03
N GLY A 15 -3.18 0.83 -6.84
CA GLY A 15 -4.40 1.45 -7.38
C GLY A 15 -5.24 0.49 -8.23
N ALA A 16 -4.60 -0.44 -8.95
CA ALA A 16 -5.30 -1.48 -9.71
C ALA A 16 -5.80 -2.64 -8.83
N LEU A 17 -5.05 -3.02 -7.80
CA LEU A 17 -5.32 -4.19 -6.97
C LEU A 17 -6.36 -3.92 -5.87
N VAL A 18 -6.29 -2.77 -5.20
CA VAL A 18 -7.16 -2.40 -4.08
C VAL A 18 -8.66 -2.53 -4.41
N PRO A 19 -9.17 -2.03 -5.56
CA PRO A 19 -10.57 -2.19 -5.92
C PRO A 19 -10.99 -3.66 -6.10
N GLN A 20 -10.07 -4.52 -6.56
CA GLN A 20 -10.36 -5.94 -6.77
C GLN A 20 -10.44 -6.69 -5.43
N LEU A 21 -9.49 -6.41 -4.51
CA LEU A 21 -9.54 -6.98 -3.16
C LEU A 21 -10.79 -6.51 -2.40
N ALA A 22 -11.16 -5.24 -2.53
CA ALA A 22 -12.38 -4.72 -1.93
C ALA A 22 -13.63 -5.43 -2.46
N ARG A 23 -13.74 -5.60 -3.79
CA ARG A 23 -14.86 -6.31 -4.42
C ARG A 23 -14.90 -7.79 -4.05
N ALA A 24 -13.76 -8.40 -3.75
CA ALA A 24 -13.65 -9.77 -3.27
C ALA A 24 -13.99 -9.93 -1.78
N GLY A 25 -14.29 -8.84 -1.05
CA GLY A 25 -14.77 -8.88 0.33
C GLY A 25 -13.67 -8.95 1.40
N TYR A 26 -12.44 -8.52 1.07
CA TYR A 26 -11.38 -8.38 2.07
C TYR A 26 -11.58 -7.13 2.92
N GLU A 27 -11.18 -7.21 4.20
CA GLU A 27 -11.04 -6.03 5.05
C GLU A 27 -9.64 -5.43 4.81
N LEU A 28 -9.57 -4.20 4.32
CA LEU A 28 -8.32 -3.62 3.83
C LEU A 28 -7.64 -2.69 4.84
N ARG A 29 -6.34 -2.86 5.02
CA ARG A 29 -5.42 -1.90 5.66
C ARG A 29 -4.50 -1.35 4.57
N LEU A 30 -4.68 -0.09 4.20
CA LEU A 30 -3.99 0.51 3.06
C LEU A 30 -3.05 1.60 3.53
N LEU A 31 -1.77 1.54 3.12
CA LEU A 31 -0.81 2.61 3.37
C LEU A 31 0.10 2.90 2.18
N ASP A 32 0.48 4.16 2.06
CA ASP A 32 1.39 4.70 1.05
C ASP A 32 1.96 6.03 1.56
N ASP A 33 3.28 6.22 1.51
CA ASP A 33 3.93 7.44 1.99
C ASP A 33 3.81 8.62 1.00
N ARG A 34 3.37 8.32 -0.23
CA ARG A 34 3.22 9.23 -1.36
C ARG A 34 4.52 9.86 -1.83
N SER A 35 5.65 9.17 -1.65
CA SER A 35 6.96 9.62 -2.14
C SER A 35 7.16 9.36 -3.65
N GLY A 36 6.42 8.40 -4.22
CA GLY A 36 6.48 8.02 -5.63
C GLY A 36 5.29 8.49 -6.48
N PRO A 37 5.21 8.03 -7.75
CA PRO A 37 4.07 8.27 -8.62
C PRO A 37 2.77 7.75 -8.00
N LEU A 38 1.72 8.58 -8.03
CA LEU A 38 0.41 8.26 -7.48
C LEU A 38 -0.59 7.97 -8.58
N GLU A 39 -1.39 6.93 -8.39
CA GLU A 39 -2.61 6.68 -9.14
C GLU A 39 -3.82 7.25 -8.41
N ALA A 40 -4.94 7.36 -9.12
CA ALA A 40 -6.20 7.84 -8.55
C ALA A 40 -6.69 6.87 -7.45
N VAL A 41 -6.45 7.23 -6.19
CA VAL A 41 -7.04 6.53 -5.04
C VAL A 41 -8.55 6.78 -5.04
N HIS A 42 -9.33 5.71 -5.17
CA HIS A 42 -10.77 5.82 -5.15
C HIS A 42 -11.25 6.24 -3.74
N PRO A 43 -12.17 7.21 -3.60
CA PRO A 43 -12.58 7.77 -2.31
C PRO A 43 -13.23 6.74 -1.37
N GLY A 44 -13.71 5.61 -1.90
CA GLY A 44 -14.26 4.51 -1.10
C GLY A 44 -13.22 3.68 -0.33
N TRP A 45 -11.92 3.82 -0.61
CA TRP A 45 -10.86 3.06 0.05
C TRP A 45 -9.71 4.01 0.47
N PRO A 46 -9.88 4.72 1.60
CA PRO A 46 -8.88 5.67 2.05
C PRO A 46 -7.55 4.96 2.32
N VAL A 47 -6.47 5.53 1.77
CA VAL A 47 -5.10 5.09 1.98
C VAL A 47 -4.46 5.97 3.04
N ALA A 48 -3.99 5.36 4.14
CA ALA A 48 -3.24 6.06 5.17
C ALA A 48 -1.95 6.61 4.58
N ARG A 49 -1.65 7.89 4.83
CA ARG A 49 -0.39 8.49 4.40
C ARG A 49 0.69 8.14 5.42
N GLU A 50 1.28 6.97 5.28
CA GLU A 50 2.25 6.42 6.23
C GLU A 50 3.34 5.66 5.49
N ASP A 51 4.56 5.74 6.03
CA ASP A 51 5.68 4.89 5.62
C ASP A 51 5.56 3.54 6.34
N PHE A 52 5.70 2.43 5.62
CA PHE A 52 5.66 1.10 6.24
C PHE A 52 6.81 0.86 7.23
N ARG A 53 7.89 1.66 7.15
CA ARG A 53 9.02 1.65 8.08
C ARG A 53 8.71 2.37 9.39
N SER A 54 7.64 3.18 9.45
CA SER A 54 7.24 3.87 10.67
C SER A 54 6.59 2.91 11.68
N PRO A 55 6.68 3.19 12.99
CA PRO A 55 5.94 2.42 13.99
C PRO A 55 4.44 2.37 13.71
N GLU A 56 3.86 3.46 13.21
CA GLU A 56 2.46 3.57 12.82
C GLU A 56 2.12 2.67 11.63
N GLY A 57 2.97 2.65 10.59
CA GLY A 57 2.83 1.78 9.44
C GLY A 57 2.90 0.30 9.82
N LEU A 58 3.86 -0.07 10.67
CA LEU A 58 3.95 -1.43 11.21
C LEU A 58 2.73 -1.81 12.05
N ARG A 59 2.21 -0.87 12.85
CA ARG A 59 1.00 -1.10 13.67
C ARG A 59 -0.25 -1.29 12.82
N LEU A 60 -0.36 -0.62 11.66
CA LEU A 60 -1.46 -0.84 10.71
C LEU A 60 -1.42 -2.23 10.06
N LEU A 61 -0.22 -2.83 9.96
CA LEU A 61 -0.03 -4.16 9.36
C LEU A 61 -0.08 -5.30 10.38
N ALA A 62 0.06 -5.00 11.66
CA ALA A 62 0.22 -6.00 12.72
C ALA A 62 -1.01 -6.93 12.90
N ASP A 63 -2.22 -6.46 12.57
CA ASP A 63 -3.46 -7.24 12.69
C ASP A 63 -3.93 -7.86 11.36
N CYS A 64 -3.08 -7.85 10.33
CA CYS A 64 -3.40 -8.44 9.02
C CYS A 64 -3.12 -9.94 9.00
N ASP A 65 -4.03 -10.69 8.37
CA ASP A 65 -3.82 -12.11 8.08
C ASP A 65 -2.83 -12.30 6.91
N VAL A 66 -2.78 -11.33 6.00
CA VAL A 66 -1.89 -11.31 4.83
C VAL A 66 -1.43 -9.88 4.54
N VAL A 67 -0.17 -9.74 4.11
CA VAL A 67 0.38 -8.46 3.65
C VAL A 67 0.87 -8.59 2.20
N LEU A 68 0.34 -7.75 1.33
CA LEU A 68 0.81 -7.57 -0.04
C LEU A 68 1.74 -6.35 -0.08
N HIS A 69 3.05 -6.61 -0.02
CA HIS A 69 4.06 -5.57 0.08
C HIS A 69 4.45 -5.05 -1.31
N LEU A 70 3.79 -3.98 -1.78
CA LEU A 70 4.06 -3.35 -3.09
C LEU A 70 4.87 -2.05 -3.00
N ALA A 71 5.16 -1.56 -1.79
CA ALA A 71 5.94 -0.34 -1.61
C ALA A 71 7.41 -0.65 -1.93
N ALA A 72 7.97 0.06 -2.90
CA ALA A 72 9.38 -0.05 -3.25
C ALA A 72 9.82 1.20 -4.00
N LEU A 73 11.10 1.54 -3.86
CA LEU A 73 11.76 2.40 -4.84
C LEU A 73 11.78 1.65 -6.18
N SER A 74 11.09 2.21 -7.16
CA SER A 74 10.87 1.57 -8.45
C SER A 74 11.69 2.27 -9.52
N GLY A 75 12.70 1.57 -10.04
CA GLY A 75 13.55 2.05 -11.13
C GLY A 75 15.03 1.88 -10.82
N VAL A 76 15.77 1.22 -11.73
CA VAL A 76 17.18 0.84 -11.54
C VAL A 76 18.04 2.05 -11.14
N MET A 77 17.88 3.17 -11.85
CA MET A 77 18.67 4.38 -11.56
C MET A 77 18.31 5.03 -10.24
N LEU A 78 17.03 4.99 -9.83
CA LEU A 78 16.60 5.52 -8.55
C LEU A 78 17.19 4.69 -7.41
N CYS A 79 17.05 3.36 -7.48
CA CYS A 79 17.66 2.45 -6.50
C CYS A 79 19.18 2.57 -6.42
N ALA A 80 19.86 2.80 -7.55
CA ALA A 80 21.33 2.91 -7.59
C ALA A 80 21.84 4.20 -6.95
N ASN A 81 21.08 5.30 -7.09
CA ASN A 81 21.50 6.62 -6.61
C ASN A 81 20.98 6.91 -5.19
N GLU A 82 19.84 6.36 -4.82
CA GLU A 82 19.14 6.60 -3.55
C GLU A 82 18.54 5.27 -3.02
N PRO A 83 19.34 4.38 -2.43
CA PRO A 83 18.88 3.07 -1.96
C PRO A 83 18.02 3.11 -0.68
#